data_AF-A0A3N4V6Z0-F1
#
_entry.id   AF-A0A3N4V6Z0-F1
#
_cell.length_a   1.000
_cell.length_b   1.000
_cell.length_c   1.000
_cell.angle_alpha   90.00
_cell.angle_beta   90.00
_cell.angle_gamma   90.00
#
_symmetry.space_group_name_H-M   'P 1'
#
loop_
_entity.id
_entity.type
_entity.pdbx_description
1 polymer ?
#
loop_
_entity_poly.entity_id
_entity_poly.type
_entity_poly.pdbx_seq_one_letter_code
_entity_poly.pdbx_strand_id
1 'polypeptide(L)'
;MSEDTGTGFGPTIEADAFRQILHRETARIVANRLSASPSSGYRTWEDLSREERSNITGWVELVFIAQIEAYGPALHLAGVQANVE
;
A
#
# COMPACT_ATOMS: atom_id res chain seq x y z
N MET A 1 15.97 33.72 -24.21
CA MET A 1 16.27 33.10 -22.91
C MET A 1 14.92 32.77 -22.29
N SER A 2 14.52 31.51 -22.35
CA SER A 2 13.29 31.02 -21.72
C SER A 2 13.72 30.13 -20.57
N GLU A 3 13.24 30.46 -19.38
CA GLU A 3 13.49 29.72 -18.14
C GLU A 3 12.69 28.42 -18.17
N ASP A 4 13.42 27.31 -18.16
CA ASP A 4 12.85 25.98 -18.01
C ASP A 4 12.55 25.77 -16.52
N THR A 5 11.32 26.10 -16.11
CA THR A 5 10.79 25.80 -14.77
C THR A 5 10.25 24.38 -14.76
N GLY A 6 11.13 23.43 -15.06
CA GLY A 6 10.86 22.00 -14.92
C GLY A 6 10.72 21.65 -13.45
N THR A 7 9.49 21.71 -12.93
CA THR A 7 9.10 21.01 -11.69
C THR A 7 9.00 19.52 -12.01
N GLY A 8 10.12 18.92 -12.37
CA GLY A 8 10.26 17.49 -12.53
C GLY A 8 10.40 16.84 -11.16
N PHE A 9 9.29 16.62 -10.46
CA PHE A 9 9.29 15.55 -9.46
C PHE A 9 9.45 14.25 -10.24
N GLY A 10 10.55 13.53 -10.03
CA GLY A 10 10.85 12.33 -10.80
C GLY A 10 9.75 11.27 -10.67
N PRO A 11 9.57 10.40 -11.69
CA PRO A 11 8.52 9.38 -11.72
C PRO A 11 8.51 8.46 -10.49
N THR A 12 9.67 8.29 -9.85
CA THR A 12 9.85 7.52 -8.61
C THR A 12 9.17 8.14 -7.40
N ILE A 13 9.16 9.48 -7.27
CA ILE A 13 8.51 10.18 -6.15
C ILE A 13 6.99 10.03 -6.21
N GLU A 14 6.43 10.08 -7.42
CA GLU A 14 4.99 9.90 -7.64
C GLU A 14 4.56 8.45 -7.39
N ALA A 15 5.36 7.47 -7.83
CA ALA A 15 5.13 6.06 -7.58
C ALA A 15 5.17 5.72 -6.08
N ASP A 16 6.15 6.25 -5.34
CA ASP A 16 6.25 6.06 -3.89
C ASP A 16 5.09 6.71 -3.13
N ALA A 17 4.68 7.92 -3.52
CA ALA A 17 3.52 8.59 -2.93
C ALA A 17 2.23 7.81 -3.17
N PHE A 18 2.03 7.30 -4.40
CA PHE A 18 0.90 6.46 -4.74
C PHE A 18 0.89 5.16 -3.94
N ARG A 19 2.04 4.49 -3.82
CA ARG A 19 2.20 3.27 -3.01
C ARG A 19 1.83 3.50 -1.55
N GLN A 20 2.30 4.60 -0.95
CA GLN A 20 1.97 4.95 0.43
C GLN A 20 0.46 5.18 0.64
N ILE A 21 -0.19 5.89 -0.29
CA ILE A 21 -1.65 6.11 -0.25
C ILE A 21 -2.39 4.77 -0.37
N LEU A 22 -1.99 3.92 -1.32
CA LEU A 22 -2.61 2.62 -1.54
C LEU A 22 -2.48 1.71 -0.30
N HIS A 23 -1.31 1.64 0.31
CA HIS A 23 -1.09 0.86 1.53
C HIS A 23 -1.96 1.37 2.68
N ARG A 24 -2.03 2.70 2.86
CA ARG A 24 -2.86 3.33 3.91
C ARG A 24 -4.34 3.03 3.72
N GLU A 25 -4.86 3.16 2.51
CA GLU A 25 -6.27 2.90 2.22
C GLU A 25 -6.61 1.41 2.37
N THR A 26 -5.71 0.53 1.95
CA THR A 26 -5.86 -0.92 2.13
C THR A 26 -5.86 -1.28 3.62
N ALA A 27 -4.95 -0.71 4.41
CA ALA A 27 -4.90 -0.90 5.86
C ALA A 27 -6.20 -0.47 6.55
N ARG A 28 -6.78 0.67 6.14
CA ARG A 28 -8.08 1.15 6.62
C ARG A 28 -9.20 0.16 6.34
N ILE A 29 -9.26 -0.38 5.11
CA ILE A 29 -10.27 -1.38 4.73
C ILE A 29 -10.09 -2.68 5.54
N VAL A 30 -8.86 -3.17 5.68
CA VAL A 30 -8.56 -4.38 6.45
C VAL A 30 -8.97 -4.22 7.90
N ALA A 31 -8.64 -3.11 8.55
CA ALA A 31 -9.04 -2.84 9.92
C ALA A 31 -10.56 -2.82 10.07
N ASN A 32 -11.27 -2.10 9.20
CA ASN A 32 -12.74 -2.06 9.24
C ASN A 32 -13.38 -3.45 9.03
N ARG A 33 -12.76 -4.31 8.19
CA ARG A 33 -13.20 -5.69 7.99
C ARG A 33 -12.94 -6.58 9.19
N LEU A 34 -11.76 -6.45 9.81
CA LEU A 34 -11.41 -7.18 11.03
C LEU A 34 -12.38 -6.82 12.15
N SER A 35 -12.72 -5.53 12.30
CA SER A 35 -13.64 -5.03 13.31
C SER A 35 -15.11 -5.41 13.11
N ALA A 36 -15.49 -5.80 11.89
CA ALA A 36 -16.79 -6.42 11.61
C ALA A 36 -16.81 -7.91 11.99
N SER A 37 -15.67 -8.51 12.36
CA SER A 37 -15.60 -9.86 12.90
C SER A 37 -16.20 -9.88 14.32
N PRO A 38 -17.08 -10.86 14.65
CA PRO A 38 -17.73 -10.94 15.96
C PRO A 38 -16.76 -11.02 17.16
N SER A 39 -15.50 -11.39 16.92
CA SER A 39 -14.46 -11.60 17.94
C SER A 39 -13.75 -10.31 18.38
N SER A 40 -13.81 -9.25 17.59
CA SER A 40 -13.27 -7.94 17.93
C SER A 40 -14.44 -7.00 18.13
N GLY A 41 -14.63 -6.48 19.35
CA GLY A 41 -15.64 -5.44 19.57
C GLY A 41 -15.54 -4.35 18.50
N TYR A 42 -16.68 -3.79 18.08
CA TYR A 42 -16.76 -2.77 17.05
C TYR A 42 -15.77 -1.62 17.34
N ARG A 43 -14.64 -1.60 16.63
CA ARG A 43 -13.63 -0.53 16.66
C ARG A 43 -13.35 -0.10 15.23
N THR A 44 -13.53 1.15 14.87
CA THR A 44 -13.16 1.60 13.52
C THR A 44 -11.66 1.89 13.45
N TRP A 45 -11.13 2.13 12.25
CA TRP A 45 -9.75 2.58 12.06
C TRP A 45 -9.40 3.79 12.95
N GLU A 46 -10.35 4.72 13.10
CA GLU A 46 -10.22 5.94 13.90
C GLU A 46 -10.12 5.66 15.41
N ASP A 47 -10.55 4.48 15.87
CA ASP A 47 -10.46 4.07 17.27
C ASP A 47 -9.11 3.43 17.61
N LEU A 48 -8.32 3.06 16.59
CA LEU A 48 -7.02 2.43 16.79
C LEU A 48 -5.97 3.43 17.27
N SER A 49 -5.10 2.97 18.16
CA SER A 49 -3.90 3.69 18.55
C SER A 49 -2.96 3.91 17.36
N ARG A 50 -2.05 4.88 17.48
CA ARG A 50 -1.02 5.13 16.45
C ARG A 50 -0.17 3.88 16.17
N GLU A 51 0.15 3.12 17.22
CA GLU A 51 0.93 1.89 17.11
C GLU A 51 0.14 0.79 16.38
N GLU A 52 -1.12 0.55 16.73
CA GLU A 52 -1.99 -0.41 16.03
C GLU A 52 -2.12 -0.06 14.54
N ARG A 53 -2.35 1.21 14.19
CA ARG A 53 -2.41 1.65 12.78
C ARG A 53 -1.10 1.43 12.05
N SER A 54 0.03 1.70 12.71
CA SER A 54 1.37 1.49 12.15
C SER A 54 1.61 0.00 11.89
N ASN A 55 1.28 -0.86 12.86
CA ASN A 55 1.42 -2.30 12.74
C ASN A 55 0.58 -2.86 11.58
N ILE A 56 -0.71 -2.47 11.48
CA ILE A 56 -1.59 -2.92 10.38
C ILE A 56 -1.04 -2.45 9.03
N THR A 57 -0.58 -1.19 8.93
CA THR A 57 0.01 -0.67 7.70
C THR A 57 1.26 -1.47 7.29
N GLY A 58 2.13 -1.79 8.24
CA GLY A 58 3.30 -2.63 8.01
C GLY A 58 2.94 -4.06 7.57
N TRP A 59 1.90 -4.67 8.16
CA TRP A 59 1.38 -5.96 7.71
C TRP A 59 0.86 -5.92 6.28
N VAL A 60 0.15 -4.87 5.89
CA VAL A 60 -0.33 -4.70 4.51
C VAL A 60 0.84 -4.60 3.54
N GLU A 61 1.87 -3.82 3.87
CA GLU A 61 3.08 -3.70 3.05
C GLU A 61 3.79 -5.06 2.90
N LEU A 62 3.96 -5.81 3.99
CA LEU A 62 4.57 -7.14 3.95
C LEU A 62 3.77 -8.12 3.09
N VAL A 63 2.45 -8.15 3.21
CA VAL A 63 1.59 -9.01 2.38
C VAL A 63 1.69 -8.62 0.91
N PHE A 64 1.75 -7.32 0.60
CA PHE A 64 1.90 -6.84 -0.76
C PHE A 64 3.23 -7.28 -1.38
N ILE A 65 4.34 -7.13 -0.65
CA ILE A 65 5.67 -7.61 -1.09
C ILE A 65 5.66 -9.13 -1.29
N ALA A 66 5.12 -9.87 -0.33
CA ALA A 66 5.03 -11.33 -0.42
C ALA A 66 4.19 -11.81 -1.61
N GLN A 67 3.13 -11.08 -1.99
CA GLN A 67 2.34 -11.38 -3.18
C GLN A 67 3.14 -11.14 -4.47
N ILE A 68 3.91 -10.06 -4.55
CA ILE A 68 4.82 -9.81 -5.68
C ILE A 68 5.86 -10.94 -5.77
N GLU A 69 6.47 -11.34 -4.67
CA GLU A 69 7.47 -12.42 -4.68
C GLU A 69 6.86 -13.78 -5.08
N ALA A 70 5.67 -14.10 -4.55
CA ALA A 70 5.01 -15.37 -4.81
C ALA A 70 4.43 -15.48 -6.24
N TYR A 71 3.83 -14.40 -6.74
CA TYR A 71 3.11 -14.41 -8.02
C TYR A 71 3.84 -13.69 -9.15
N GLY A 72 4.85 -12.86 -8.85
CA GLY A 72 5.64 -12.11 -9.81
C GLY A 72 6.25 -12.99 -10.90
N PRO A 73 6.90 -14.13 -10.59
CA PRO A 73 7.40 -15.04 -11.61
C PRO A 73 6.29 -15.59 -12.53
N ALA A 74 5.11 -15.90 -11.98
CA ALA A 74 3.97 -16.41 -12.76
C ALA A 74 3.35 -15.32 -13.65
N LEU A 75 3.25 -14.08 -13.14
CA LEU A 75 2.79 -12.92 -13.90
C LEU A 75 3.78 -12.56 -15.03
N HIS A 76 5.08 -12.64 -14.77
CA HIS A 76 6.13 -12.45 -15.76
C HIS A 76 6.04 -13.50 -16.87
N LEU A 77 5.86 -14.77 -16.53
CA LEU A 77 5.65 -15.85 -17.50
C LEU A 77 4.33 -15.72 -18.27
N ALA A 78 3.31 -15.10 -17.68
CA ALA A 78 2.05 -14.79 -18.35
C ALA A 78 2.11 -13.54 -19.24
N GLY A 79 3.28 -12.89 -19.38
CA GLY A 79 3.47 -11.69 -20.19
C GLY A 79 2.96 -10.40 -19.55
N VAL A 80 2.62 -10.42 -18.25
CA VAL A 80 2.24 -9.24 -17.49
C VAL A 80 3.50 -8.71 -16.80
N GLN A 81 4.11 -7.66 -17.35
CA GLN A 81 5.22 -6.98 -16.68
C GLN A 81 4.68 -6.22 -15.45
N ALA A 82 4.91 -6.78 -14.27
CA ALA A 82 4.84 -6.00 -13.04
C ALA A 82 6.08 -5.09 -13.02
N ASN A 83 5.92 -3.83 -13.43
CA ASN A 83 6.97 -2.82 -13.25
C ASN A 83 7.13 -2.57 -11.75
N VAL A 84 8.06 -3.29 -11.14
CA VAL A 84 8.62 -2.97 -9.84
C VAL A 84 9.93 -2.25 -10.14
N GLU A 85 9.86 -0.93 -10.30
CA GLU A 85 11.02 -0.04 -10.17
C GLU A 85 11.24 0.30 -8.70
#